data_AF-A0A945W5E8-F1
#
_entry.id   AF-A0A945W5E8-F1
#
_cell.length_a   1.000
_cell.length_b   1.000
_cell.length_c   1.000
_cell.angle_alpha   90.00
_cell.angle_beta   90.00
_cell.angle_gamma   90.00
#
_symmetry.space_group_name_H-M   'P 1'
#
loop_
_entity.id
_entity.type
_entity.pdbx_description
1 polymer ?
#
loop_
_entity_poly.entity_id
_entity_poly.type
_entity_poly.pdbx_seq_one_letter_code
_entity_poly.pdbx_strand_id
1 'polypeptide(L)' 'QIVTSRTCGHGKEYIEEISGTKIRKMLSKGIRPDEKFMRKEVADTIIELEDKKFI' A
#
# COMPACT_ATOMS: atom_id res chain seq x y z
N GLN A 1 3.79 3.37 -12.91
CA GLN A 1 3.55 2.04 -13.53
C GLN A 1 3.71 0.99 -12.45
N ILE A 2 2.82 -0.02 -12.38
CA ILE A 2 2.97 -1.15 -11.46
C ILE A 2 3.51 -2.33 -12.27
N VAL A 3 4.61 -2.91 -11.82
CA VAL A 3 5.35 -3.97 -12.52
C VAL A 3 5.90 -4.98 -11.52
N THR A 4 6.35 -6.13 -12.02
CA THR A 4 7.11 -7.10 -11.22
C THR A 4 8.61 -6.92 -11.42
N SER A 5 9.41 -7.47 -10.52
CA SER A 5 10.87 -7.51 -10.64
C SER A 5 11.36 -8.27 -11.88
N ARG A 6 10.57 -9.21 -12.40
CA ARG A 6 10.89 -9.97 -13.63
C ARG A 6 10.68 -9.16 -14.91
N THR A 7 9.90 -8.08 -14.84
CA THR A 7 9.49 -7.26 -15.99
C THR A 7 10.11 -5.87 -15.97
N CYS A 8 10.62 -5.41 -14.83
CA CYS A 8 11.25 -4.10 -14.69
C CYS A 8 12.77 -4.23 -14.84
N GLY A 9 13.34 -3.66 -15.90
CA GLY A 9 14.78 -3.60 -16.12
C GLY A 9 15.49 -2.42 -15.45
N HIS A 10 14.74 -1.54 -14.77
CA HIS A 10 15.31 -0.36 -14.12
C HIS A 10 16.10 -0.73 -12.85
N GLY A 11 17.09 0.09 -12.53
CA GLY A 11 17.84 -0.03 -11.28
C GLY A 11 16.96 0.14 -10.04
N LYS A 12 17.41 -0.41 -8.90
CA LYS A 12 16.66 -0.39 -7.63
C LYS A 12 16.37 1.02 -7.13
N GLU A 13 17.21 1.99 -7.49
CA GLU A 13 17.06 3.41 -7.19
C GLU A 13 15.80 4.04 -7.82
N TYR A 14 15.24 3.41 -8.86
CA TYR A 14 14.01 3.83 -9.53
C TYR A 14 12.79 3.00 -9.12
N ILE A 15 12.95 2.07 -8.19
CA ILE A 15 11.90 1.13 -7.77
C ILE A 15 11.44 1.49 -6.36
N GLU A 16 10.14 1.67 -6.21
CA GLU A 16 9.50 1.81 -4.91
C GLU A 16 8.76 0.51 -4.56
N GLU A 17 9.22 -0.21 -3.53
CA GLU A 17 8.65 -1.51 -3.16
C GLU A 17 7.36 -1.40 -2.35
N ILE A 18 6.38 -2.25 -2.69
CA ILE A 18 5.10 -2.33 -1.98
C ILE A 18 5.22 -3.29 -0.80
N SER A 19 5.21 -2.76 0.43
CA SER A 19 5.26 -3.56 1.66
C SER A 19 3.88 -3.66 2.32
N GLY A 20 3.28 -4.86 2.28
CA GLY A 20 1.99 -5.12 2.92
C GLY A 20 2.01 -4.88 4.43
N THR A 21 3.10 -5.22 5.12
CA THR A 21 3.26 -4.98 6.56
C THR A 21 3.25 -3.49 6.89
N LYS A 22 3.94 -2.67 6.09
CA LYS A 22 3.97 -1.21 6.27
C LYS A 22 2.59 -0.60 6.01
N ILE A 23 1.93 -1.01 4.94
CA ILE A 23 0.59 -0.54 4.57
C ILE A 23 -0.43 -0.88 5.65
N ARG A 24 -0.48 -2.14 6.12
CA ARG A 24 -1.39 -2.54 7.22
C ARG A 24 -1.15 -1.73 8.49
N LYS A 25 0.11 -1.47 8.85
CA LYS A 25 0.46 -0.61 10.01
C LYS A 25 0.02 0.85 9.85
N MET A 26 -0.02 1.37 8.62
CA MET A 26 -0.55 2.72 8.37
C MET A 26 -2.07 2.74 8.51
N LEU A 27 -2.75 1.77 7.87
CA LEU A 27 -4.21 1.66 7.91
C LEU A 27 -4.74 1.39 9.33
N SER A 28 -4.02 0.58 10.13
CA SER A 28 -4.38 0.35 11.54
C SER A 28 -4.25 1.60 12.41
N LYS A 29 -3.46 2.59 11.98
CA LYS A 29 -3.35 3.91 12.63
C LYS A 29 -4.30 4.96 12.03
N GLY A 30 -5.18 4.57 11.10
CA GLY A 30 -6.02 5.50 10.36
C GLY A 30 -5.25 6.41 9.38
N ILE A 31 -4.01 6.06 9.05
CA ILE A 31 -3.17 6.84 8.13
C ILE A 31 -3.32 6.26 6.72
N ARG A 32 -3.66 7.12 5.76
CA ARG A 32 -3.78 6.73 4.35
C ARG A 32 -2.39 6.46 3.74
N PRO A 33 -2.17 5.32 3.07
CA PRO A 33 -0.99 5.10 2.22
C PRO A 33 -0.95 6.08 1.04
N ASP A 34 0.22 6.27 0.45
CA ASP A 34 0.36 7.06 -0.79
C ASP A 34 -0.50 6.46 -1.93
N GLU A 35 -1.04 7.33 -2.79
CA GLU A 35 -1.90 6.93 -3.91
C GLU A 35 -1.21 6.01 -4.92
N LYS A 36 0.13 6.05 -4.99
CA LYS A 36 0.93 5.09 -5.75
C LYS A 36 0.75 3.65 -5.28
N PHE A 37 0.46 3.45 -3.99
CA PHE A 37 0.31 2.14 -3.37
C PHE A 37 -1.13 1.70 -3.26
N MET A 38 -2.05 2.64 -2.96
CA MET A 38 -3.45 2.31 -2.71
C MET A 38 -4.35 3.47 -3.13
N ARG A 39 -5.44 3.12 -3.81
CA ARG A 39 -6.47 4.08 -4.18
C ARG A 39 -7.12 4.67 -2.92
N LYS A 40 -7.41 5.98 -2.94
CA LYS A 40 -7.95 6.71 -1.77
C LYS A 40 -9.22 6.07 -1.25
N GLU A 41 -10.17 5.79 -2.13
CA GLU A 41 -11.48 5.22 -1.79
C GLU A 41 -11.35 3.88 -1.07
N VAL A 42 -10.38 3.04 -1.49
CA VAL A 42 -10.15 1.73 -0.86
C VAL A 42 -9.53 1.91 0.52
N ALA A 43 -8.54 2.80 0.66
CA ALA A 43 -7.92 3.07 1.94
C ALA A 43 -8.93 3.62 2.95
N ASP A 44 -9.81 4.53 2.51
CA ASP A 44 -10.84 5.15 3.34
C ASP A 44 -11.85 4.11 3.82
N THR A 45 -12.39 3.29 2.90
CA THR A 45 -13.30 2.19 3.28
C THR A 45 -12.65 1.22 4.26
N ILE A 46 -11.36 0.89 4.10
CA ILE A 46 -10.64 0.03 5.06
C ILE A 46 -10.48 0.73 6.40
N ILE A 47 -10.19 2.03 6.44
CA ILE A 47 -10.05 2.79 7.69
C ILE A 47 -11.41 2.88 8.42
N GLU A 48 -12.51 2.94 7.69
CA GLU A 48 -13.87 2.97 8.25
C GLU A 48 -14.33 1.62 8.84
N LEU A 49 -13.79 0.48 8.37
CA LEU A 49 -14.20 -0.87 8.80
C LEU A 49 -13.85 -1.27 10.26
N GLU A 50 -13.34 -0.34 11.09
CA GLU A 50 -13.00 -0.49 12.53
C GLU A 50 -12.45 -1.87 13.00
N ASP A 51 -12.87 -2.38 14.17
CA ASP A 51 -12.22 -3.46 14.93
C ASP A 51 -12.46 -4.86 14.33
N LYS A 52 -11.84 -5.11 13.15
CA LYS A 52 -11.46 -6.42 12.56
C LYS A 52 -10.82 -6.28 11.15
N LYS A 53 -10.15 -5.17 10.86
CA LYS A 53 -9.58 -4.87 9.52
C LYS A 53 -8.60 -5.91 8.98
N PHE A 54 -7.80 -6.52 9.84
CA PHE A 54 -6.71 -7.41 9.46
C PHE A 54 -6.70 -8.64 10.37
N ILE A 55 -6.47 -9.82 9.78
CA ILE A 55 -6.39 -11.14 10.43
C ILE A 55 -5.11 -11.25 11.25
#